data_AF-A0A091G291-F1
#
_entry.id   AF-A0A091G291-F1
#
_cell.length_a   1.000
_cell.length_b   1.000
_cell.length_c   1.000
_cell.angle_alpha   90.00
_cell.angle_beta   90.00
_cell.angle_gamma   90.00
#
_symmetry.space_group_name_H-M   'P 1'
#
loop_
_entity.id
_entity.type
_entity.pdbx_description
1 polymer ?
#
loop_
_entity_poly.entity_id
_entity_poly.type
_entity_poly.pdbx_seq_one_letter_code
_entity_poly.pdbx_strand_id
1 'polypeptide(L)'
;METIWTLIIIFIVIAIVWGIKIAKKAEGRDTEIGAIDDCPMGKYIAGLPNADDSATDVDCAITKNHFVFFSEINKELGKIPRNSINQIIIDDKTKIAQRLTVTRMLTFGIFSLAAPKKKTYSEFCLVIDWQDKRGIRQNTIFEFTGDEANKNANRAANCLQKYIAVAQTSDNVKTCPYCAETIKKEAKVCRFCNHDLETDINP
;
A
#
# COMPACT_ATOMS: atom_id res chain seq x y z
N MET A 1 -43.90 -25.12 13.40
CA MET A 1 -42.54 -25.46 13.85
C MET A 1 -41.67 -25.94 12.68
N GLU A 2 -42.20 -26.77 11.77
CA GLU A 2 -41.43 -27.27 10.61
C GLU A 2 -41.05 -26.22 9.56
N THR A 3 -41.88 -25.20 9.34
CA THR A 3 -41.60 -24.10 8.38
C THR A 3 -40.45 -23.18 8.81
N ILE A 4 -40.07 -23.16 10.08
CA ILE A 4 -38.96 -22.34 10.59
C ILE A 4 -37.63 -23.01 10.26
N TRP A 5 -37.55 -24.34 10.40
CA TRP A 5 -36.35 -25.11 10.07
C TRP A 5 -36.03 -25.09 8.57
N THR A 6 -37.04 -25.11 7.70
CA THR A 6 -36.82 -25.01 6.25
C THR A 6 -36.25 -23.65 5.84
N LEU A 7 -36.73 -22.55 6.43
CA LEU A 7 -36.19 -21.21 6.16
C LEU A 7 -34.74 -21.06 6.64
N ILE A 8 -34.40 -21.63 7.80
CA ILE A 8 -33.02 -21.62 8.31
C ILE A 8 -32.08 -22.37 7.37
N ILE A 9 -32.47 -23.55 6.88
CA ILE A 9 -31.68 -24.33 5.94
C ILE A 9 -31.48 -23.57 4.63
N ILE A 10 -32.52 -22.95 4.08
CA ILE A 10 -32.44 -22.14 2.87
C ILE A 10 -31.46 -20.97 3.06
N PHE A 11 -31.54 -20.26 4.19
CA PHE A 11 -30.64 -19.14 4.47
C PHE A 11 -29.17 -19.59 4.58
N ILE A 12 -28.92 -20.72 5.24
CA ILE A 12 -27.58 -21.31 5.35
C ILE A 12 -27.03 -21.68 3.96
N VAL A 13 -27.84 -22.32 3.11
CA VAL A 13 -27.41 -22.69 1.75
C VAL A 13 -27.11 -21.44 0.91
N ILE A 14 -27.93 -20.39 1.00
CA ILE A 14 -27.68 -19.12 0.30
C ILE A 14 -26.37 -18.49 0.78
N ALA A 15 -26.14 -18.43 2.10
CA ALA A 15 -24.91 -17.89 2.67
C ALA A 15 -23.66 -18.67 2.21
N ILE A 16 -23.73 -20.00 2.17
CA ILE A 16 -22.64 -20.85 1.68
C ILE A 16 -22.36 -20.59 0.20
N VAL A 17 -23.39 -20.55 -0.64
CA VAL A 17 -23.24 -20.30 -2.09
C VAL A 17 -22.66 -18.90 -2.36
N TRP A 18 -23.09 -17.90 -1.61
CA TRP A 18 -22.52 -16.55 -1.67
C TRP A 18 -21.06 -16.52 -1.24
N GLY A 19 -20.71 -17.18 -0.12
CA GLY A 19 -19.34 -17.29 0.36
C GLY A 19 -18.41 -17.94 -0.67
N ILE A 20 -18.85 -19.03 -1.30
CA ILE A 20 -18.08 -19.73 -2.35
C ILE A 20 -17.87 -18.84 -3.58
N LYS A 21 -18.88 -18.06 -4.00
CA LYS A 21 -18.75 -17.11 -5.12
C LYS A 21 -17.74 -16.01 -4.84
N ILE A 22 -17.73 -15.47 -3.63
CA ILE A 22 -16.79 -14.40 -3.22
C ILE A 22 -15.36 -14.95 -3.22
N ALA A 23 -15.14 -16.12 -2.62
CA ALA A 23 -13.82 -16.75 -2.57
C ALA A 23 -13.25 -17.04 -3.97
N LYS A 24 -14.05 -17.62 -4.87
CA LYS A 24 -13.63 -17.90 -6.26
C LYS A 24 -13.33 -16.63 -7.05
N LYS A 25 -14.03 -15.53 -6.79
CA LYS A 25 -13.78 -14.24 -7.48
C LYS A 25 -12.45 -13.62 -7.04
N ALA A 26 -12.09 -13.76 -5.77
CA ALA A 26 -10.79 -13.29 -5.26
C ALA A 26 -9.62 -14.13 -5.84
N GLU A 27 -9.74 -15.45 -5.85
CA GLU A 27 -8.71 -16.37 -6.37
C GLU A 27 -8.45 -16.19 -7.88
N GLY A 28 -9.52 -15.99 -8.68
CA GLY A 28 -9.40 -15.70 -10.11
C GLY A 28 -8.68 -14.38 -10.40
N ARG A 29 -8.94 -13.34 -9.58
CA ARG A 29 -8.30 -12.02 -9.70
C ARG A 29 -6.81 -12.10 -9.41
N ASP A 30 -6.42 -12.74 -8.31
CA ASP A 30 -5.01 -12.82 -7.88
C ASP A 30 -4.16 -13.54 -8.94
N THR A 31 -4.75 -14.55 -9.60
CA THR A 31 -4.14 -15.22 -10.75
C THR A 31 -4.04 -14.31 -11.98
N GLU A 32 -5.08 -13.52 -12.29
CA GLU A 32 -5.12 -12.61 -13.43
C GLU A 32 -4.11 -11.47 -13.32
N ILE A 33 -3.94 -10.89 -12.12
CA ILE A 33 -2.99 -9.80 -11.88
C ILE A 33 -1.57 -10.28 -11.56
N GLY A 34 -1.36 -11.60 -11.44
CA GLY A 34 -0.07 -12.19 -11.08
C GLY A 34 0.37 -11.81 -9.67
N ALA A 35 -0.56 -11.82 -8.71
CA ALA A 35 -0.27 -11.58 -7.31
C ALA A 35 0.63 -12.70 -6.75
N ILE A 36 1.67 -12.29 -6.03
CA ILE A 36 2.61 -13.19 -5.36
C ILE A 36 2.42 -13.23 -3.84
N ASP A 37 1.73 -12.23 -3.30
CA ASP A 37 1.43 -12.08 -1.87
C ASP A 37 0.32 -11.02 -1.72
N ASP A 38 -0.29 -10.97 -0.55
CA ASP A 38 -1.38 -10.07 -0.21
C ASP A 38 -1.18 -9.45 1.18
N CYS A 39 -1.57 -8.18 1.30
CA CYS A 39 -1.47 -7.45 2.55
C CYS A 39 -2.79 -6.72 2.83
N PRO A 40 -3.44 -6.95 3.98
CA PRO A 40 -4.62 -6.19 4.36
C PRO A 40 -4.22 -4.75 4.67
N MET A 41 -4.88 -3.80 4.03
CA MET A 41 -4.73 -2.37 4.28
C MET A 41 -5.90 -1.84 5.10
N GLY A 42 -5.70 -0.69 5.72
CA GLY A 42 -6.75 0.00 6.45
C GLY A 42 -7.71 0.70 5.50
N LYS A 43 -8.43 1.69 6.03
CA LYS A 43 -9.27 2.57 5.24
C LYS A 43 -8.40 3.47 4.36
N TYR A 44 -8.58 3.43 3.05
CA TYR A 44 -7.96 4.39 2.13
C TYR A 44 -8.54 5.80 2.35
N ILE A 45 -7.65 6.78 2.47
CA ILE A 45 -8.00 8.19 2.69
C ILE A 45 -7.78 9.03 1.44
N ALA A 46 -6.59 8.95 0.82
CA ALA A 46 -6.22 9.78 -0.32
C ALA A 46 -4.92 9.31 -1.00
N GLY A 47 -4.64 9.87 -2.18
CA GLY A 47 -3.32 9.84 -2.82
C GLY A 47 -3.10 8.79 -3.91
N LEU A 48 -4.17 8.14 -4.38
CA LEU A 48 -4.15 7.33 -5.61
C LEU A 48 -4.81 8.13 -6.76
N PRO A 49 -4.24 8.10 -7.98
CA PRO A 49 -4.66 8.98 -9.08
C PRO A 49 -6.07 8.69 -9.62
N ASN A 50 -6.63 7.51 -9.37
CA ASN A 50 -7.92 7.07 -9.90
C ASN A 50 -8.96 6.83 -8.79
N ALA A 51 -8.71 7.33 -7.56
CA ALA A 51 -9.60 7.16 -6.43
C ALA A 51 -9.89 8.49 -5.76
N ASP A 52 -11.07 9.03 -6.05
CA ASP A 52 -11.57 10.30 -5.51
C ASP A 52 -12.26 10.13 -4.15
N ASP A 53 -12.74 8.92 -3.83
CA ASP A 53 -13.48 8.62 -2.60
C ASP A 53 -12.66 7.75 -1.64
N SER A 54 -12.83 7.99 -0.33
CA SER A 54 -12.29 7.10 0.70
C SER A 54 -12.96 5.72 0.62
N ALA A 55 -12.19 4.66 0.82
CA ALA A 55 -12.69 3.28 0.79
C ALA A 55 -12.29 2.53 2.07
N THR A 56 -13.18 1.73 2.63
CA THR A 56 -12.87 0.83 3.76
C THR A 56 -12.40 -0.53 3.25
N ASP A 57 -11.77 -1.30 4.16
CA ASP A 57 -11.39 -2.69 3.94
C ASP A 57 -10.63 -2.88 2.62
N VAL A 58 -9.56 -2.10 2.48
CA VAL A 58 -8.73 -2.12 1.29
C VAL A 58 -7.71 -3.24 1.43
N ASP A 59 -7.51 -4.00 0.38
CA ASP A 59 -6.42 -4.97 0.28
C ASP A 59 -5.37 -4.50 -0.72
N CYS A 60 -4.12 -4.84 -0.46
CA CYS A 60 -3.03 -4.67 -1.40
C CYS A 60 -2.59 -6.03 -1.93
N ALA A 61 -2.80 -6.26 -3.23
CA ALA A 61 -2.17 -7.37 -3.93
C ALA A 61 -0.76 -6.95 -4.37
N ILE A 62 0.22 -7.78 -4.04
CA ILE A 62 1.62 -7.56 -4.38
C ILE A 62 1.92 -8.31 -5.66
N THR A 63 2.39 -7.60 -6.67
CA THR A 63 2.88 -8.20 -7.92
C THR A 63 4.41 -8.05 -8.01
N LYS A 64 5.00 -8.57 -9.09
CA LYS A 64 6.44 -8.40 -9.34
C LYS A 64 6.86 -6.93 -9.37
N ASN A 65 6.04 -6.06 -9.94
CA ASN A 65 6.43 -4.67 -10.24
C ASN A 65 5.58 -3.62 -9.49
N HIS A 66 4.37 -3.95 -9.05
CA HIS A 66 3.41 -3.01 -8.48
C HIS A 66 2.78 -3.51 -7.19
N PHE A 67 2.41 -2.56 -6.35
CA PHE A 67 1.36 -2.72 -5.34
C PHE A 67 0.02 -2.29 -5.95
N VAL A 68 -0.98 -3.17 -5.90
CA VAL A 68 -2.31 -2.94 -6.48
C VAL A 68 -3.35 -2.94 -5.38
N PHE A 69 -4.08 -1.85 -5.22
CA PHE A 69 -5.03 -1.66 -4.13
C PHE A 69 -6.47 -1.90 -4.59
N PHE A 70 -7.23 -2.66 -3.83
CA PHE A 70 -8.63 -3.01 -4.12
C PHE A 70 -9.51 -2.76 -2.91
N SER A 71 -10.74 -2.27 -3.11
CA SER A 71 -11.77 -2.27 -2.06
C SER A 71 -12.68 -3.50 -2.11
N GLU A 72 -13.56 -3.66 -1.12
CA GLU A 72 -14.49 -4.80 -0.93
C GLU A 72 -15.23 -5.28 -2.20
N ILE A 73 -15.49 -4.39 -3.17
CA ILE A 73 -16.20 -4.75 -4.41
C ILE A 73 -15.21 -5.20 -5.52
N ASN A 74 -13.96 -5.51 -5.17
CA ASN A 74 -12.87 -5.75 -6.12
C ASN A 74 -12.65 -4.56 -7.07
N LYS A 75 -13.03 -3.36 -6.64
CA LYS A 75 -12.77 -2.14 -7.41
C LYS A 75 -11.32 -1.78 -7.20
N GLU A 76 -10.52 -1.83 -8.26
CA GLU A 76 -9.15 -1.31 -8.24
C GLU A 76 -9.20 0.19 -7.91
N LEU A 77 -8.56 0.57 -6.81
CA LEU A 77 -8.41 1.96 -6.38
C LEU A 77 -7.20 2.61 -7.05
N GLY A 78 -6.14 1.83 -7.26
CA GLY A 78 -4.95 2.30 -7.96
C GLY A 78 -3.75 1.38 -7.81
N LYS A 79 -2.67 1.77 -8.47
CA LYS A 79 -1.40 1.04 -8.51
C LYS A 79 -0.24 1.96 -8.16
N ILE A 80 0.71 1.43 -7.40
CA ILE A 80 1.97 2.10 -7.08
C ILE A 80 3.12 1.20 -7.57
N PRO A 81 4.02 1.68 -8.45
CA PRO A 81 5.24 0.95 -8.81
C PRO A 81 6.13 0.74 -7.58
N ARG A 82 6.59 -0.50 -7.36
CA ARG A 82 7.41 -0.84 -6.19
C ARG A 82 8.75 -0.09 -6.18
N ASN A 83 9.29 0.19 -7.37
CA ASN A 83 10.56 0.90 -7.54
C ASN A 83 10.43 2.43 -7.39
N SER A 84 9.20 2.99 -7.34
CA SER A 84 8.99 4.43 -7.17
C SER A 84 8.75 4.87 -5.73
N ILE A 85 8.77 3.93 -4.79
CA ILE A 85 8.55 4.21 -3.37
C ILE A 85 9.82 4.77 -2.75
N ASN A 86 9.69 5.96 -2.18
CA ASN A 86 10.74 6.65 -1.45
C ASN A 86 10.83 6.12 -0.01
N GLN A 87 9.68 6.01 0.66
CA GLN A 87 9.59 5.55 2.05
C GLN A 87 8.16 5.15 2.43
N ILE A 88 8.04 4.35 3.50
CA ILE A 88 6.78 4.03 4.17
C ILE A 88 6.88 4.50 5.61
N ILE A 89 5.93 5.33 6.04
CA ILE A 89 5.88 5.94 7.37
C ILE A 89 4.61 5.48 8.09
N ILE A 90 4.73 5.24 9.39
CA ILE A 90 3.58 5.04 10.27
C ILE A 90 3.55 6.19 11.27
N ASP A 91 2.43 6.90 11.34
CA ASP A 91 2.23 8.01 12.27
C ASP A 91 0.94 7.85 13.08
N ASP A 92 0.97 8.33 14.32
CA ASP A 92 -0.22 8.51 15.15
C ASP A 92 -0.90 9.84 14.77
N LYS A 93 -2.21 9.82 14.52
CA LYS A 93 -3.00 10.99 14.12
C LYS A 93 -2.87 12.16 15.11
N THR A 94 -2.59 11.89 16.39
CA THR A 94 -2.38 12.91 17.43
C THR A 94 -1.10 13.74 17.24
N LYS A 95 -0.06 13.18 16.60
CA LYS A 95 1.19 13.91 16.29
C LYS A 95 1.07 14.80 15.04
N ILE A 96 0.09 14.56 14.17
CA ILE A 96 -0.21 15.39 13.01
C ILE A 96 -0.95 16.68 13.43
N ALA A 97 -1.84 16.59 14.43
CA ALA A 97 -2.53 17.76 14.99
C ALA A 97 -1.58 18.76 15.69
N GLN A 98 -0.49 18.26 16.30
CA GLN A 98 0.49 19.11 16.99
C GLN A 98 1.43 19.88 16.06
N ARG A 99 1.55 19.50 14.78
CA ARG A 99 2.28 20.28 13.76
C ARG A 99 1.44 21.42 13.15
N LEU A 100 0.14 21.46 13.42
CA LEU A 100 -0.75 22.54 12.97
C LEU A 100 -1.02 23.52 14.12
N THR A 101 -0.05 24.44 14.27
CA THR A 101 -0.18 25.81 14.81
C THR A 101 -0.88 25.99 16.17
N VAL A 102 -0.06 26.06 17.23
CA VAL A 102 -0.32 26.84 18.46
C VAL A 102 -0.81 28.27 18.14
N THR A 103 -0.42 28.81 16.98
CA THR A 103 -0.88 30.10 16.44
C THR A 103 -2.40 30.16 16.21
N ARG A 104 -3.07 29.05 15.84
CA ARG A 104 -4.54 29.03 15.68
C ARG A 104 -5.26 28.96 17.04
N MET A 105 -4.69 28.29 18.03
CA MET A 105 -5.25 28.25 19.39
C MET A 105 -5.21 29.62 20.08
N LEU A 106 -4.19 30.44 19.80
CA LEU A 106 -4.10 31.80 20.34
C LEU A 106 -5.13 32.76 19.72
N THR A 107 -5.57 32.53 18.48
CA THR A 107 -6.55 33.40 17.81
C THR A 107 -7.97 33.25 18.35
N PHE A 108 -8.33 32.09 18.91
CA PHE A 108 -9.70 31.82 19.39
C PHE A 108 -9.95 32.16 20.87
N GLY A 109 -8.98 32.76 21.56
CA GLY A 109 -9.17 33.38 22.89
C GLY A 109 -9.40 32.41 24.05
N ILE A 110 -9.53 33.00 25.25
CA ILE A 110 -9.63 32.38 26.60
C ILE A 110 -10.79 31.38 26.81
N PHE A 111 -11.62 31.13 25.79
CA PHE A 111 -12.69 30.12 25.80
C PHE A 111 -12.38 28.88 24.97
N SER A 112 -11.17 28.75 24.41
CA SER A 112 -10.74 27.56 23.65
C SER A 112 -10.38 26.35 24.52
N LEU A 113 -10.43 26.48 25.85
CA LEU A 113 -10.17 25.40 26.82
C LEU A 113 -11.42 24.52 27.06
N ALA A 114 -12.19 24.26 26.02
CA ALA A 114 -13.33 23.36 26.06
C ALA A 114 -12.89 21.92 25.75
N ALA A 115 -12.75 21.15 26.83
CA ALA A 115 -12.83 19.69 26.98
C ALA A 115 -12.24 18.81 25.86
N PRO A 116 -11.22 17.97 26.13
CA PRO A 116 -10.77 16.98 25.17
C PRO A 116 -11.96 16.08 24.81
N LYS A 117 -12.35 16.06 23.52
CA LYS A 117 -13.30 15.06 23.02
C LYS A 117 -12.73 13.71 23.41
N LYS A 118 -13.49 12.96 24.22
CA LYS A 118 -13.18 11.60 24.65
C LYS A 118 -13.03 10.74 23.39
N LYS A 119 -11.82 10.56 22.89
CA LYS A 119 -11.50 9.73 21.72
C LYS A 119 -11.16 8.33 22.22
N THR A 120 -12.01 7.37 21.92
CA THR A 120 -11.94 5.99 22.44
C THR A 120 -11.23 5.00 21.52
N TYR A 121 -10.48 5.43 20.50
CA TYR A 121 -9.68 4.52 19.67
C TYR A 121 -8.37 5.18 19.23
N SER A 122 -7.27 4.42 19.25
CA SER A 122 -6.01 4.85 18.64
C SER A 122 -6.13 4.85 17.13
N GLU A 123 -5.82 5.97 16.48
CA GLU A 123 -5.86 6.13 15.03
C GLU A 123 -4.42 6.20 14.50
N PHE A 124 -4.00 5.19 13.75
CA PHE A 124 -2.68 5.13 13.12
C PHE A 124 -2.82 5.27 11.60
N CYS A 125 -1.95 6.06 11.00
CA CYS A 125 -1.90 6.25 9.56
C CYS A 125 -0.64 5.59 9.00
N LEU A 126 -0.80 4.82 7.93
CA LEU A 126 0.29 4.39 7.06
C LEU A 126 0.35 5.34 5.87
N VAL A 127 1.51 5.93 5.63
CA VAL A 127 1.78 6.83 4.51
C VAL A 127 2.82 6.19 3.60
N ILE A 128 2.47 5.99 2.34
CA ILE A 128 3.38 5.57 1.28
C ILE A 128 3.77 6.82 0.49
N ASP A 129 5.04 7.18 0.54
CA ASP A 129 5.62 8.29 -0.22
C ASP A 129 6.28 7.72 -1.48
N TRP A 130 5.84 8.17 -2.64
CA TRP A 130 6.25 7.62 -3.93
C TRP A 130 6.27 8.69 -5.02
N GLN A 131 6.81 8.36 -6.17
CA GLN A 131 6.80 9.23 -7.36
C GLN A 131 5.91 8.65 -8.45
N ASP A 132 5.06 9.49 -9.03
CA ASP A 132 4.28 9.11 -10.20
C ASP A 132 5.18 8.99 -11.44
N LYS A 133 4.60 8.54 -12.56
CA LYS A 133 5.31 8.41 -13.84
C LYS A 133 5.90 9.73 -14.39
N ARG A 134 5.49 10.88 -13.86
CA ARG A 134 5.99 12.21 -14.21
C ARG A 134 7.08 12.69 -13.22
N GLY A 135 7.47 11.87 -12.25
CA GLY A 135 8.40 12.24 -11.19
C GLY A 135 7.78 13.14 -10.12
N ILE A 136 6.46 13.31 -10.12
CA ILE A 136 5.78 14.14 -9.12
C ILE A 136 5.60 13.30 -7.86
N ARG A 137 6.04 13.84 -6.73
CA ARG A 137 5.91 13.20 -5.42
C ARG A 137 4.44 13.11 -5.01
N GLN A 138 4.02 11.92 -4.60
CA GLN A 138 2.68 11.57 -4.17
C GLN A 138 2.75 10.90 -2.79
N ASN A 139 1.68 11.07 -2.00
CA ASN A 139 1.53 10.43 -0.70
C ASN A 139 0.20 9.69 -0.65
N THR A 140 0.24 8.36 -0.58
CA THR A 140 -0.95 7.53 -0.40
C THR A 140 -1.12 7.19 1.07
N ILE A 141 -2.34 7.39 1.60
CA ILE A 141 -2.62 7.33 3.03
C ILE A 141 -3.70 6.29 3.33
N PHE A 142 -3.41 5.42 4.31
CA PHE A 142 -4.35 4.46 4.88
C PHE A 142 -4.48 4.68 6.38
N GLU A 143 -5.71 4.63 6.88
CA GLU A 143 -6.06 4.79 8.29
C GLU A 143 -6.43 3.44 8.91
N PHE A 144 -5.85 3.15 10.07
CA PHE A 144 -6.14 2.00 10.92
C PHE A 144 -6.75 2.50 12.22
N THR A 145 -7.87 1.89 12.62
CA THR A 145 -8.60 2.24 13.83
C THR A 145 -8.84 1.00 14.69
N GLY A 146 -9.19 1.20 15.96
CA GLY A 146 -9.40 0.13 16.94
C GLY A 146 -8.19 -0.16 17.81
N ASP A 147 -8.34 -1.14 18.70
CA ASP A 147 -7.34 -1.46 19.74
C ASP A 147 -6.02 -1.99 19.16
N GLU A 148 -6.07 -2.65 17.99
CA GLU A 148 -4.89 -3.16 17.30
C GLU A 148 -4.41 -2.24 16.17
N ALA A 149 -4.88 -0.99 16.08
CA ALA A 149 -4.56 -0.08 14.97
C ALA A 149 -3.05 0.05 14.70
N ASN A 150 -2.24 0.21 15.75
CA ASN A 150 -0.79 0.29 15.63
C ASN A 150 -0.19 -0.99 15.04
N LYS A 151 -0.59 -2.14 15.58
CA LYS A 151 -0.11 -3.45 15.17
C LYS A 151 -0.50 -3.75 13.72
N ASN A 152 -1.72 -3.40 13.32
CA ASN A 152 -2.20 -3.55 11.95
C ASN A 152 -1.46 -2.63 10.97
N ALA A 153 -1.25 -1.36 11.33
CA ALA A 153 -0.44 -0.44 10.54
C ALA A 153 1.00 -0.94 10.36
N ASN A 154 1.63 -1.43 11.44
CA ASN A 154 2.97 -2.03 11.37
C ASN A 154 3.00 -3.30 10.52
N ARG A 155 1.99 -4.17 10.65
CA ARG A 155 1.88 -5.38 9.83
C ARG A 155 1.80 -5.01 8.34
N ALA A 156 0.95 -4.04 7.99
CA ALA A 156 0.84 -3.56 6.62
C ALA A 156 2.16 -2.98 6.10
N ALA A 157 2.83 -2.11 6.87
CA ALA A 157 4.11 -1.53 6.47
C ALA A 157 5.20 -2.59 6.29
N ASN A 158 5.35 -3.52 7.23
CA ASN A 158 6.34 -4.59 7.15
C ASN A 158 6.10 -5.50 5.94
N CYS A 159 4.81 -5.77 5.65
CA CYS A 159 4.40 -6.54 4.47
C CYS A 159 4.87 -5.85 3.18
N LEU A 160 4.63 -4.54 3.03
CA LEU A 160 5.09 -3.77 1.86
C LEU A 160 6.63 -3.66 1.81
N GLN A 161 7.29 -3.40 2.94
CA GLN A 161 8.75 -3.21 3.03
C GLN A 161 9.53 -4.43 2.52
N LYS A 162 9.04 -5.65 2.78
CA LYS A 162 9.60 -6.91 2.25
C LYS A 162 9.80 -6.86 0.73
N TYR A 163 8.95 -6.12 0.02
CA TYR A 163 8.93 -6.06 -1.44
C TYR A 163 9.51 -4.76 -2.02
N ILE A 164 9.86 -3.77 -1.21
CA ILE A 164 10.56 -2.57 -1.72
C ILE A 164 12.04 -2.89 -2.01
N ALA A 165 12.71 -3.59 -1.08
CA ALA A 165 14.13 -3.91 -1.18
C ALA A 165 14.50 -4.77 -2.41
N VAL A 166 13.55 -5.61 -2.88
CA VAL A 166 13.73 -6.48 -4.05
C VAL A 166 13.54 -5.72 -5.37
N ALA A 167 12.75 -4.65 -5.39
CA ALA A 167 12.48 -3.89 -6.62
C ALA A 167 13.67 -2.99 -7.03
N GLN A 168 14.42 -2.47 -6.07
CA GLN A 168 15.53 -1.55 -6.36
C GLN A 168 16.81 -2.24 -6.88
N THR A 169 16.92 -3.57 -6.76
CA THR A 169 18.13 -4.32 -7.11
C THR A 169 18.12 -4.90 -8.52
N SER A 170 16.96 -5.09 -9.15
CA SER A 170 16.87 -5.75 -10.47
C SER A 170 16.98 -4.79 -11.66
N ASP A 171 16.46 -3.56 -11.55
CA ASP A 171 16.48 -2.58 -12.65
C ASP A 171 17.82 -1.81 -12.77
N ASN A 172 18.64 -1.84 -11.71
CA ASN A 172 19.90 -1.10 -11.60
C ASN A 172 21.13 -1.94 -11.88
N VAL A 173 20.97 -3.16 -12.42
CA VAL A 173 22.08 -4.05 -12.73
C VAL A 173 22.03 -4.49 -14.19
N LYS A 174 23.21 -4.66 -14.80
CA LYS A 174 23.42 -5.25 -16.12
C LYS A 174 24.52 -6.32 -16.01
N THR A 175 24.52 -7.27 -16.93
CA THR A 175 25.60 -8.26 -17.03
C THR A 175 26.74 -7.70 -17.87
N CYS A 176 27.98 -7.82 -17.39
CA CYS A 176 29.17 -7.43 -18.14
C CYS A 176 29.34 -8.34 -19.39
N PRO A 177 29.48 -7.80 -20.61
CA PRO A 177 29.63 -8.62 -21.82
C PRO A 177 31.00 -9.33 -21.90
N TYR A 178 32.00 -8.86 -21.16
CA TYR A 178 33.36 -9.41 -21.22
C TYR A 178 33.64 -10.52 -20.21
N CYS A 179 32.97 -10.50 -19.06
CA CYS A 179 33.21 -11.47 -17.98
C CYS A 179 31.96 -12.09 -17.36
N ALA A 180 30.77 -11.78 -17.87
CA ALA A 180 29.47 -12.27 -17.39
C ALA A 180 29.11 -11.92 -15.93
N GLU A 181 29.90 -11.09 -15.25
CA GLU A 181 29.59 -10.65 -13.88
C GLU A 181 28.47 -9.61 -13.84
N THR A 182 27.74 -9.59 -12.71
CA THR A 182 26.65 -8.62 -12.49
C THR A 182 27.21 -7.31 -11.96
N ILE A 183 26.95 -6.22 -12.68
CA ILE A 183 27.46 -4.87 -12.40
C ILE A 183 26.31 -3.87 -12.41
N LYS A 184 26.55 -2.66 -11.89
CA LYS A 184 25.56 -1.58 -11.93
C LYS A 184 25.27 -1.18 -13.38
N LYS A 185 24.02 -0.83 -13.69
CA LYS A 185 23.59 -0.43 -15.03
C LYS A 185 24.33 0.83 -15.51
N GLU A 186 24.55 1.77 -14.59
CA GLU A 186 25.32 3.00 -14.79
C GLU A 186 26.86 2.81 -14.79
N ALA A 187 27.36 1.57 -14.62
CA ALA A 187 28.81 1.33 -14.65
C ALA A 187 29.38 1.60 -16.05
N LYS A 188 30.35 2.51 -16.09
CA LYS A 188 31.20 2.79 -17.26
C LYS A 188 32.33 1.78 -17.40
N VAL A 189 32.84 1.27 -16.28
CA VAL A 189 33.91 0.26 -16.24
C VAL A 189 33.48 -0.90 -15.37
N CYS A 190 33.73 -2.13 -15.81
CA CYS A 190 33.44 -3.32 -15.01
C CYS A 190 34.49 -3.49 -13.89
N ARG A 191 34.04 -3.48 -12.62
CA ARG A 191 34.94 -3.65 -11.46
C ARG A 191 35.67 -4.99 -11.38
N PHE A 192 35.24 -6.00 -12.14
CA PHE A 192 35.76 -7.37 -12.07
C PHE A 192 36.81 -7.63 -13.15
N CYS A 193 36.56 -7.20 -14.39
CA CYS A 193 37.48 -7.41 -15.51
C CYS A 193 38.15 -6.12 -16.02
N ASN A 194 37.84 -4.97 -15.41
CA ASN A 194 38.35 -3.64 -15.78
C ASN A 194 38.15 -3.22 -17.24
N HIS A 195 37.26 -3.87 -17.99
CA HIS A 195 36.88 -3.42 -19.32
C HIS A 195 35.94 -2.24 -19.27
N ASP A 196 36.15 -1.31 -20.21
CA ASP A 196 35.25 -0.20 -20.50
C ASP A 196 33.96 -0.72 -21.17
N LEU A 197 32.83 -0.10 -20.83
CA LEU A 197 31.48 -0.50 -21.23
C LEU A 197 30.77 0.61 -22.01
N GLU A 198 31.45 1.72 -22.30
CA GLU A 198 30.90 2.88 -23.03
C GLU A 198 30.76 2.65 -24.56
N THR A 199 30.95 1.43 -25.08
CA THR A 199 31.08 1.21 -26.53
C THR A 199 29.78 1.03 -27.33
N ASP A 200 28.60 1.06 -26.70
CA ASP A 200 27.33 0.81 -27.41
C ASP A 200 26.36 2.01 -27.40
N ILE A 201 26.84 3.20 -27.81
CA ILE A 201 25.95 4.24 -28.34
C ILE A 201 26.43 4.64 -29.74
N ASN A 202 25.60 4.23 -30.70
CA ASN A 202 25.46 4.66 -32.10
C ASN A 202 26.34 4.00 -33.18
N PRO A 203 25.73 3.68 -34.34
CA PRO A 203 24.95 4.63 -35.15
C PRO A 203 23.42 4.58 -34.98
#